data_AF-A0A8J5P4Z9-F1
#
_entry.id   AF-A0A8J5P4Z9-F1
#
_cell.length_a   1.000
_cell.length_b   1.000
_cell.length_c   1.000
_cell.angle_alpha   90.00
_cell.angle_beta   90.00
_cell.angle_gamma   90.00
#
_symmetry.space_group_name_H-M   'P 1'
#
loop_
_entity.id
_entity.type
_entity.pdbx_description
1 polymer ?
#
loop_
_entity_poly.entity_id
_entity_poly.type
_entity_poly.pdbx_seq_one_letter_code
_entity_poly.pdbx_strand_id
1 'polypeptide(L)'
;MPSSSSAIGRQQGKADTDNNGLARYMLKIETPPGIKSGNEPDLSLQYSQGTPNAPKVVYGKVNPPPADYDTSEPKFIMDGLDLLNIDREYTGPQTVYTTEINNTGLQVKSLGEGGGFSVTDNMGRQIEYGTTPDSRITENTKDFNTSYLDSINYCSNEVTQAPATRFVQFHYTERKGLVTHSIAGAIITWANLLSSISIGIDIGGEITVNRTYSLTYGQSVKTNDSYLSQVTESSAKDGQAVDLLPTSFSYTTQDTAPGDLFKTVAADPFQAETNFVTLLPMNITGKALTDVACMAWDITNKVMTVKTYTAERKPNPGMKPDAVAEWTPSPEKVDVPMPMLDITQEMPDFLTPDLHGDGR
;
A
#
# COMPACT_ATOMS: atom_id res chain seq x y z
N MET A 1 -37.49 3.89 7.13
CA MET A 1 -36.32 4.70 7.49
C MET A 1 -36.61 6.14 7.10
N PRO A 2 -36.40 7.13 7.96
CA PRO A 2 -36.56 8.52 7.54
C PRO A 2 -35.46 8.83 6.53
N SER A 3 -35.85 9.24 5.32
CA SER A 3 -34.92 9.72 4.29
C SER A 3 -34.32 11.04 4.76
N SER A 4 -33.07 11.02 5.22
CA SER A 4 -32.30 12.24 5.43
C SER A 4 -31.99 12.84 4.05
N SER A 5 -32.70 13.92 3.70
CA SER A 5 -32.30 14.72 2.55
C SER A 5 -30.91 15.28 2.86
N SER A 6 -29.91 14.88 2.07
CA SER A 6 -28.58 15.48 2.14
C SER A 6 -28.70 16.99 1.94
N ALA A 7 -27.96 17.79 2.71
CA ALA A 7 -27.86 19.22 2.47
C ALA A 7 -27.45 19.45 1.00
N ILE A 8 -28.18 20.33 0.31
CA ILE A 8 -27.93 20.65 -1.11
C ILE A 8 -26.48 21.10 -1.26
N GLY A 9 -25.72 20.47 -2.15
CA GLY A 9 -24.35 20.86 -2.49
C GLY A 9 -23.23 20.07 -1.80
N ARG A 10 -23.53 19.11 -0.91
CA ARG A 10 -22.48 18.26 -0.32
C ARG A 10 -21.84 17.37 -1.39
N GLN A 11 -20.52 17.50 -1.60
CA GLN A 11 -19.78 16.48 -2.34
C GLN A 11 -19.81 15.17 -1.55
N GLN A 12 -20.60 14.22 -2.02
CA GLN A 12 -20.47 12.84 -1.57
C GLN A 12 -19.13 12.33 -2.12
N GLY A 13 -18.29 11.75 -1.27
CA GLY A 13 -17.02 11.20 -1.73
C GLY A 13 -17.22 10.23 -2.90
N LYS A 14 -16.24 10.16 -3.78
CA LYS A 14 -16.33 9.40 -5.04
C LYS A 14 -15.89 7.96 -4.81
N ALA A 15 -16.80 7.01 -5.02
CA ALA A 15 -16.44 5.60 -5.17
C ALA A 15 -16.02 5.31 -6.62
N ASP A 16 -14.97 4.52 -6.80
CA ASP A 16 -14.44 4.15 -8.11
C ASP A 16 -13.84 2.74 -8.08
N THR A 17 -13.64 2.14 -9.26
CA THR A 17 -12.89 0.90 -9.42
C THR A 17 -11.82 1.14 -10.48
N ASP A 18 -10.56 0.85 -10.15
CA ASP A 18 -9.47 1.06 -11.11
C ASP A 18 -9.40 -0.04 -12.18
N ASN A 19 -8.52 0.16 -13.16
CA ASN A 19 -8.27 -0.82 -14.23
C ASN A 19 -7.73 -2.16 -13.73
N ASN A 20 -7.29 -2.24 -12.46
CA ASN A 20 -6.83 -3.46 -11.82
C ASN A 20 -7.95 -4.14 -11.00
N GLY A 21 -9.18 -3.60 -11.05
CA GLY A 21 -10.33 -4.13 -10.32
C GLY A 21 -10.34 -3.81 -8.83
N LEU A 22 -9.49 -2.89 -8.36
CA LEU A 22 -9.43 -2.50 -6.95
C LEU A 22 -10.48 -1.44 -6.62
N ALA A 23 -11.21 -1.66 -5.53
CA ALA A 23 -12.15 -0.67 -5.01
C ALA A 23 -11.41 0.55 -4.44
N ARG A 24 -11.86 1.74 -4.82
CA ARG A 24 -11.32 3.03 -4.36
C ARG A 24 -12.42 3.94 -3.85
N TYR A 25 -12.08 4.79 -2.89
CA TYR A 25 -12.96 5.85 -2.41
C TYR A 25 -12.16 7.11 -2.12
N MET A 26 -12.68 8.27 -2.50
CA MET A 26 -12.03 9.57 -2.31
C MET A 26 -12.99 10.55 -1.65
N LEU A 27 -12.58 11.12 -0.52
CA LEU A 27 -13.26 12.24 0.13
C LEU A 27 -12.41 13.50 -0.03
N LYS A 28 -12.90 14.47 -0.80
CA LYS A 28 -12.24 15.75 -0.98
C LYS A 28 -12.21 16.53 0.33
N ILE A 29 -11.06 17.12 0.65
CA ILE A 29 -10.92 18.10 1.73
C ILE A 29 -11.00 19.48 1.07
N GLU A 30 -12.08 20.20 1.36
CA GLU A 30 -12.33 21.50 0.73
C GLU A 30 -11.52 22.60 1.44
N THR A 31 -10.52 23.11 0.73
CA THR A 31 -9.67 24.22 1.16
C THR A 31 -10.17 25.55 0.58
N PRO A 32 -10.11 26.67 1.33
CA PRO A 32 -10.41 27.99 0.79
C PRO A 32 -9.55 28.31 -0.43
N PRO A 33 -10.11 28.93 -1.49
CA PRO A 33 -9.37 29.25 -2.69
C PRO A 33 -8.20 30.20 -2.40
N GLY A 34 -7.12 30.04 -3.17
CA GLY A 34 -5.96 30.91 -3.12
C GLY A 34 -6.23 32.33 -3.65
N ILE A 35 -5.25 33.24 -3.50
CA ILE A 35 -5.33 34.60 -4.08
C ILE A 35 -5.44 34.54 -5.62
N LYS A 36 -4.77 33.57 -6.23
CA LYS A 36 -4.92 33.20 -7.64
C LYS A 36 -5.45 31.77 -7.72
N SER A 37 -6.24 31.49 -8.75
CA SER A 37 -6.76 30.14 -9.00
C SER A 37 -5.61 29.13 -9.07
N GLY A 38 -5.75 28.01 -8.33
CA GLY A 38 -4.76 26.93 -8.30
C GLY A 38 -3.64 27.09 -7.27
N ASN A 39 -3.70 28.12 -6.41
CA ASN A 39 -2.74 28.31 -5.31
C ASN A 39 -3.29 27.81 -3.96
N GLU A 40 -4.44 27.15 -3.95
CA GLU A 40 -4.96 26.39 -2.83
C GLU A 40 -4.40 24.96 -2.81
N PRO A 41 -4.18 24.36 -1.63
CA PRO A 41 -3.78 22.96 -1.53
C PRO A 41 -4.89 22.04 -2.03
N ASP A 42 -4.55 21.10 -2.92
CA ASP A 42 -5.43 20.01 -3.34
C ASP A 42 -5.27 18.82 -2.38
N LEU A 43 -6.26 18.65 -1.49
CA LEU A 43 -6.23 17.60 -0.47
C LEU A 43 -7.45 16.66 -0.59
N SER A 44 -7.21 15.38 -0.33
CA SER A 44 -8.26 14.37 -0.22
C SER A 44 -7.84 13.23 0.70
N LEU A 45 -8.81 12.62 1.38
CA LEU A 45 -8.64 11.33 2.03
C LEU A 45 -8.96 10.24 1.02
N GLN A 46 -8.00 9.36 0.75
CA GLN A 46 -8.13 8.31 -0.25
C GLN A 46 -8.05 6.93 0.39
N TYR A 47 -8.99 6.08 0.01
CA TYR A 47 -8.98 4.65 0.27
C TYR A 47 -8.74 3.92 -1.05
N SER A 48 -7.87 2.92 -1.02
CA SER A 48 -7.68 1.97 -2.11
C SER A 48 -7.49 0.57 -1.53
N GLN A 49 -8.29 -0.38 -2.00
CA GLN A 49 -8.21 -1.77 -1.58
C GLN A 49 -6.79 -2.31 -1.77
N GLY A 50 -6.26 -2.99 -0.75
CA GLY A 50 -4.92 -3.56 -0.76
C GLY A 50 -3.79 -2.59 -0.39
N THR A 51 -4.10 -1.32 -0.12
CA THR A 51 -3.13 -0.39 0.47
C THR A 51 -2.98 -0.72 1.95
N PRO A 52 -1.75 -1.03 2.43
CA PRO A 52 -1.54 -1.34 3.85
C PRO A 52 -1.64 -0.09 4.70
N ASN A 53 -1.56 -0.25 6.04
CA ASN A 53 -1.55 0.84 7.02
C ASN A 53 -0.36 1.82 6.94
N ALA A 54 0.47 1.68 5.90
CA ALA A 54 1.64 2.47 5.60
C ALA A 54 1.74 2.66 4.08
N PRO A 55 2.36 3.76 3.61
CA PRO A 55 2.65 3.94 2.20
C PRO A 55 3.49 2.77 1.68
N LYS A 56 3.00 2.12 0.62
CA LYS A 56 3.74 1.08 -0.11
C LYS A 56 4.30 1.70 -1.39
N VAL A 57 5.61 1.66 -1.56
CA VAL A 57 6.23 1.88 -2.87
C VAL A 57 6.02 0.59 -3.66
N VAL A 58 5.17 0.64 -4.70
CA VAL A 58 4.96 -0.49 -5.61
C VAL A 58 5.89 -0.29 -6.80
N TYR A 59 6.95 -1.10 -6.88
CA TYR A 59 7.77 -1.18 -8.07
C TYR A 59 7.00 -1.94 -9.17
N GLY A 60 6.46 -1.20 -10.12
CA GLY A 60 6.03 -1.74 -11.41
C GLY A 60 6.96 -1.16 -12.46
N LYS A 61 7.90 -1.95 -12.99
CA LYS A 61 8.69 -1.52 -14.16
C LYS A 61 7.73 -1.46 -15.35
N VAL A 62 7.53 -0.27 -15.91
CA VAL A 62 6.59 -0.06 -17.02
C VAL A 62 7.30 -0.07 -18.38
N ASN A 63 8.59 0.27 -18.43
CA ASN A 63 9.40 0.22 -19.65
C ASN A 63 10.64 -0.69 -19.50
N PRO A 64 11.17 -1.23 -20.62
CA PRO A 64 12.47 -1.88 -20.63
C PRO A 64 13.55 -0.82 -20.36
N PRO A 65 14.44 -1.04 -19.38
CA PRO A 65 15.41 -0.03 -19.00
C PRO A 65 16.53 0.14 -20.05
N PRO A 66 17.29 1.24 -20.01
CA PRO A 66 18.52 1.40 -20.77
C PRO A 66 19.51 0.25 -20.55
N ALA A 67 20.39 0.00 -21.53
CA ALA A 67 21.31 -1.15 -21.53
C ALA A 67 22.34 -1.13 -20.37
N ASP A 68 22.56 0.03 -19.76
CA ASP A 68 23.46 0.30 -18.64
C ASP A 68 22.72 0.43 -17.29
N TYR A 69 21.43 0.09 -17.24
CA TYR A 69 20.63 0.21 -16.02
C TYR A 69 21.03 -0.84 -14.97
N ASP A 70 21.73 -0.40 -13.93
CA ASP A 70 22.03 -1.20 -12.74
C ASP A 70 20.85 -1.17 -11.75
N THR A 71 20.32 -2.33 -11.37
CA THR A 71 19.25 -2.47 -10.38
C THR A 71 19.72 -2.46 -8.93
N SER A 72 21.04 -2.53 -8.70
CA SER A 72 21.64 -2.59 -7.36
C SER A 72 21.99 -1.22 -6.78
N GLU A 73 22.03 -0.18 -7.61
CA GLU A 73 22.28 1.19 -7.16
C GLU A 73 21.00 1.91 -6.70
N PRO A 74 21.04 2.70 -5.61
CA PRO A 74 19.89 3.46 -5.13
C PRO A 74 19.38 4.46 -6.18
N LYS A 75 18.08 4.42 -6.46
CA LYS A 75 17.43 5.33 -7.42
C LYS A 75 16.51 6.33 -6.72
N PHE A 76 16.48 7.55 -7.23
CA PHE A 76 15.48 8.53 -6.82
C PHE A 76 14.16 8.22 -7.52
N ILE A 77 13.07 8.42 -6.80
CA ILE A 77 11.70 8.15 -7.26
C ILE A 77 10.87 9.40 -7.01
N MET A 78 10.02 9.76 -7.96
CA MET A 78 9.00 10.79 -7.81
C MET A 78 7.67 10.25 -8.33
N ASP A 79 6.61 10.40 -7.53
CA ASP A 79 5.25 9.93 -7.87
C ASP A 79 5.18 8.44 -8.29
N GLY A 80 6.05 7.61 -7.71
CA GLY A 80 6.14 6.18 -8.02
C GLY A 80 6.88 5.84 -9.30
N LEU A 81 7.51 6.81 -9.96
CA LEU A 81 8.33 6.63 -11.16
C LEU A 81 9.82 6.87 -10.85
N ASP A 82 10.68 6.07 -11.48
CA ASP A 82 12.12 6.27 -11.42
C ASP A 82 12.50 7.62 -12.05
N LEU A 83 13.44 8.32 -11.41
CA LEU A 83 14.07 9.50 -11.95
C LEU A 83 15.32 9.12 -12.77
N LEU A 84 15.28 9.45 -14.06
CA LEU A 84 16.38 9.29 -14.99
C LEU A 84 17.25 10.55 -14.98
N ASN A 85 18.54 10.37 -14.71
CA ASN A 85 19.51 11.44 -14.83
C ASN A 85 19.71 11.81 -16.31
N ILE A 86 19.59 13.09 -16.62
CA ILE A 86 19.73 13.63 -17.97
C ILE A 86 20.84 14.70 -18.09
N ASP A 87 21.40 15.16 -16.98
CA ASP A 87 22.49 16.13 -16.97
C ASP A 87 23.34 15.99 -15.69
N ARG A 88 24.67 15.92 -15.87
CA ARG A 88 25.72 15.79 -14.83
C ARG A 88 25.80 14.41 -14.17
N GLU A 89 26.69 14.29 -13.18
CA GLU A 89 26.89 13.08 -12.40
C GLU A 89 25.68 12.78 -11.50
N TYR A 90 25.33 11.51 -11.39
CA TYR A 90 24.24 11.06 -10.53
C TYR A 90 24.50 11.49 -9.07
N THR A 91 23.46 11.95 -8.36
CA THR A 91 23.51 12.59 -7.01
C THR A 91 24.31 13.89 -6.87
N GLY A 92 25.01 14.34 -7.92
CA GLY A 92 25.76 15.58 -7.92
C GLY A 92 24.91 16.83 -7.64
N PRO A 93 25.55 17.93 -7.20
CA PRO A 93 24.86 19.20 -7.07
C PRO A 93 24.44 19.72 -8.44
N GLN A 94 23.20 20.20 -8.51
CA GLN A 94 22.55 20.73 -9.72
C GLN A 94 22.32 19.68 -10.83
N THR A 95 22.50 18.38 -10.54
CA THR A 95 22.13 17.29 -11.45
C THR A 95 20.65 17.35 -11.77
N VAL A 96 20.32 17.15 -13.04
CA VAL A 96 18.94 17.26 -13.53
C VAL A 96 18.41 15.87 -13.87
N TYR A 97 17.19 15.61 -13.42
CA TYR A 97 16.48 14.38 -13.66
C TYR A 97 15.14 14.66 -14.34
N THR A 98 14.64 13.64 -15.02
CA THR A 98 13.27 13.58 -15.53
C THR A 98 12.65 12.23 -15.15
N THR A 99 11.33 12.13 -15.13
CA THR A 99 10.66 10.85 -14.88
C THR A 99 10.83 9.91 -16.08
N GLU A 100 10.89 8.60 -15.82
CA GLU A 100 10.97 7.56 -16.87
C GLU A 100 9.90 7.72 -17.96
N ILE A 101 8.74 8.22 -17.55
CA ILE A 101 7.66 8.67 -18.43
C ILE A 101 7.54 10.19 -18.29
N ASN A 102 8.24 10.94 -19.14
CA ASN A 102 8.17 12.40 -19.13
C ASN A 102 6.97 12.90 -19.96
N ASN A 103 5.77 12.74 -19.40
CA ASN A 103 4.52 13.19 -20.06
C ASN A 103 4.17 14.64 -19.72
N THR A 104 4.93 15.30 -18.85
CA THR A 104 4.54 16.58 -18.23
C THR A 104 5.56 17.70 -18.41
N GLY A 105 6.76 17.44 -18.96
CA GLY A 105 7.82 18.44 -19.05
C GLY A 105 8.44 18.81 -17.71
N LEU A 106 8.26 17.96 -16.70
CA LEU A 106 8.75 18.17 -15.34
C LEU A 106 10.28 17.96 -15.29
N GLN A 107 10.97 18.90 -14.64
CA GLN A 107 12.41 18.84 -14.38
C GLN A 107 12.66 18.80 -12.88
N VAL A 108 13.37 17.79 -12.43
CA VAL A 108 13.82 17.66 -11.03
C VAL A 108 15.29 18.02 -10.97
N LYS A 109 15.67 18.90 -10.05
CA LYS A 109 17.05 19.37 -9.88
C LYS A 109 17.52 19.08 -8.46
N SER A 110 18.61 18.33 -8.35
CA SER A 110 19.30 18.12 -7.07
C SER A 110 19.95 19.43 -6.61
N LEU A 111 19.80 19.80 -5.35
CA LEU A 111 20.52 20.92 -4.74
C LEU A 111 21.83 20.48 -4.07
N GLY A 112 22.23 19.21 -4.25
CA GLY A 112 23.40 18.60 -3.64
C GLY A 112 23.05 17.81 -2.37
N GLU A 113 24.06 17.12 -1.82
CA GLU A 113 23.91 16.32 -0.61
C GLU A 113 23.39 17.19 0.56
N GLY A 114 22.29 16.77 1.17
CA GLY A 114 21.65 17.54 2.22
C GLY A 114 21.13 18.92 1.79
N GLY A 115 20.95 19.18 0.49
CA GLY A 115 20.37 20.41 -0.06
C GLY A 115 18.89 20.27 -0.46
N GLY A 116 18.40 19.04 -0.66
CA GLY A 116 17.04 18.78 -1.15
C GLY A 116 16.93 18.82 -2.67
N PHE A 117 15.71 18.98 -3.17
CA PHE A 117 15.39 19.01 -4.60
C PHE A 117 14.52 20.22 -4.95
N SER A 118 14.72 20.77 -6.14
CA SER A 118 13.85 21.76 -6.75
C SER A 118 13.21 21.17 -7.99
N VAL A 119 11.89 21.25 -8.09
CA VAL A 119 11.10 20.74 -9.20
C VAL A 119 10.45 21.91 -9.93
N THR A 120 10.58 21.94 -11.25
CA THR A 120 9.88 22.90 -12.10
C THR A 120 8.95 22.13 -13.04
N ASP A 121 7.67 22.48 -13.03
CA ASP A 121 6.70 21.93 -13.99
C ASP A 121 6.67 22.73 -15.30
N ASN A 122 5.94 22.23 -16.30
CA ASN A 122 5.78 22.89 -17.60
C ASN A 122 5.07 24.25 -17.55
N MET A 123 4.40 24.58 -16.45
CA MET A 123 3.75 25.87 -16.24
C MET A 123 4.68 26.88 -15.53
N GLY A 124 5.91 26.45 -15.21
CA GLY A 124 6.90 27.28 -14.52
C GLY A 124 6.67 27.39 -13.02
N ARG A 125 5.77 26.60 -12.43
CA ARG A 125 5.63 26.50 -10.98
C ARG A 125 6.84 25.74 -10.44
N GLN A 126 7.41 26.30 -9.38
CA GLN A 126 8.54 25.70 -8.66
C GLN A 126 8.05 25.09 -7.35
N ILE A 127 8.56 23.89 -7.05
CA ILE A 127 8.27 23.16 -5.82
C ILE A 127 9.61 22.72 -5.23
N GLU A 128 9.78 22.93 -3.92
CA GLU A 128 10.97 22.51 -3.20
C GLU A 128 10.66 21.33 -2.29
N TYR A 129 11.58 20.36 -2.23
CA TYR A 129 11.46 19.18 -1.40
C TYR A 129 12.70 19.03 -0.53
N GLY A 130 12.49 18.93 0.78
CA GLY A 130 13.58 18.68 1.74
C GLY A 130 14.63 19.79 1.77
N THR A 131 14.29 21.05 1.46
CA THR A 131 15.25 22.17 1.54
C THR A 131 15.49 22.62 2.98
N THR A 132 14.60 22.23 3.90
CA THR A 132 14.69 22.51 5.35
C THR A 132 14.74 21.21 6.16
N PRO A 133 15.28 21.22 7.40
CA PRO A 133 15.35 20.00 8.23
C PRO A 133 13.98 19.38 8.57
N ASP A 134 12.96 20.22 8.79
CA ASP A 134 11.58 19.81 9.10
C ASP A 134 10.81 19.28 7.87
N SER A 135 11.31 19.52 6.66
CA SER A 135 10.83 18.89 5.42
C SER A 135 11.60 17.62 5.05
N ARG A 136 12.42 17.09 5.97
CA ARG A 136 13.15 15.83 5.83
C ARG A 136 12.67 14.80 6.85
N ILE A 137 12.91 13.54 6.52
CA ILE A 137 12.79 12.46 7.47
C ILE A 137 13.98 12.56 8.44
N THR A 138 13.69 12.74 9.73
CA THR A 138 14.69 12.83 10.81
C THR A 138 14.41 11.76 11.86
N GLU A 139 15.43 11.42 12.67
CA GLU A 139 15.30 10.44 13.74
C GLU A 139 14.56 11.04 14.95
N ASN A 140 13.43 10.45 15.35
CA ASN A 140 12.76 10.72 16.63
C ASN A 140 12.58 9.40 17.41
N THR A 141 12.35 9.47 18.71
CA THR A 141 12.45 8.32 19.64
C THR A 141 11.22 7.41 19.68
N LYS A 142 10.03 7.93 19.33
CA LYS A 142 8.80 7.12 19.13
C LYS A 142 8.46 6.88 17.65
N ASP A 143 8.78 7.85 16.82
CA ASP A 143 8.62 7.85 15.36
C ASP A 143 10.00 7.70 14.73
N PHE A 144 10.26 6.57 14.08
CA PHE A 144 11.57 6.30 13.50
C PHE A 144 11.49 6.46 11.99
N ASN A 145 12.36 7.31 11.42
CA ASN A 145 12.39 7.63 10.00
C ASN A 145 11.01 7.99 9.39
N THR A 146 10.21 8.77 10.10
CA THR A 146 8.95 9.30 9.57
C THR A 146 8.76 10.76 9.97
N SER A 147 7.95 11.48 9.18
CA SER A 147 7.50 12.83 9.48
C SER A 147 5.98 12.90 9.26
N TYR A 148 5.32 13.76 10.03
CA TYR A 148 3.90 14.05 9.86
C TYR A 148 3.74 15.48 9.35
N LEU A 149 2.84 15.68 8.41
CA LEU A 149 2.52 17.01 7.92
C LEU A 149 1.81 17.77 9.04
N ASP A 150 2.42 18.82 9.58
CA ASP A 150 1.83 19.58 10.67
C ASP A 150 0.83 20.63 10.14
N SER A 151 1.27 21.47 9.22
CA SER A 151 0.43 22.53 8.64
C SER A 151 0.81 22.85 7.19
N ILE A 152 -0.16 23.39 6.45
CA ILE A 152 0.05 24.04 5.15
C ILE A 152 -0.40 25.48 5.29
N ASN A 153 0.55 26.41 5.23
CA ASN A 153 0.30 27.84 5.23
C ASN A 153 0.40 28.36 3.79
N TYR A 154 -0.62 29.08 3.32
CA TYR A 154 -0.67 29.52 1.93
C TYR A 154 -1.23 30.94 1.79
N CYS A 155 -1.10 31.49 0.58
CA CYS A 155 -1.34 32.91 0.27
C CYS A 155 -0.39 33.89 0.96
N SER A 156 0.84 33.47 1.27
CA SER A 156 1.94 34.37 1.59
C SER A 156 2.55 34.98 0.33
N ASN A 157 3.37 36.02 0.49
CA ASN A 157 4.19 36.56 -0.59
C ASN A 157 5.51 37.07 -0.03
N GLU A 158 6.60 36.39 -0.36
CA GLU A 158 7.94 36.73 0.11
C GLU A 158 8.45 38.07 -0.44
N VAL A 159 8.11 38.42 -1.70
CA VAL A 159 8.54 39.68 -2.34
C VAL A 159 7.98 40.88 -1.60
N THR A 160 6.72 40.79 -1.14
CA THR A 160 6.07 41.86 -0.36
C THR A 160 6.14 41.62 1.15
N GLN A 161 6.79 40.54 1.59
CA GLN A 161 6.80 40.06 2.98
C GLN A 161 5.39 39.93 3.60
N ALA A 162 4.39 39.61 2.77
CA ALA A 162 3.04 39.39 3.26
C ALA A 162 2.96 38.00 3.92
N PRO A 163 2.49 37.89 5.17
CA PRO A 163 2.33 36.60 5.83
C PRO A 163 1.25 35.76 5.14
N ALA A 164 1.28 34.45 5.38
CA ALA A 164 0.19 33.57 4.97
C ALA A 164 -1.11 34.00 5.62
N THR A 165 -2.21 33.93 4.88
CA THR A 165 -3.54 34.36 5.35
C THR A 165 -4.52 33.21 5.51
N ARG A 166 -4.11 32.02 5.09
CA ARG A 166 -4.92 30.79 5.12
C ARG A 166 -4.03 29.65 5.57
N PHE A 167 -4.65 28.71 6.29
CA PHE A 167 -3.96 27.54 6.79
C PHE A 167 -4.82 26.28 6.69
N VAL A 168 -4.14 25.15 6.60
CA VAL A 168 -4.66 23.82 6.90
C VAL A 168 -3.78 23.26 8.01
N GLN A 169 -4.38 22.96 9.16
CA GLN A 169 -3.70 22.35 10.29
C GLN A 169 -4.11 20.89 10.41
N PHE A 170 -3.13 20.03 10.63
CA PHE A 170 -3.33 18.61 10.87
C PHE A 170 -3.09 18.32 12.34
N HIS A 171 -4.00 17.57 12.94
CA HIS A 171 -3.91 17.17 14.33
C HIS A 171 -3.78 15.67 14.42
N TYR A 172 -2.95 15.22 15.34
CA TYR A 172 -2.62 13.81 15.49
C TYR A 172 -2.92 13.33 16.90
N THR A 173 -3.26 12.05 17.01
CA THR A 173 -3.41 11.35 18.30
C THR A 173 -2.52 10.11 18.31
N GLU A 174 -2.10 9.70 19.50
CA GLU A 174 -1.28 8.51 19.66
C GLU A 174 -2.06 7.26 19.21
N ARG A 175 -1.40 6.43 18.43
CA ARG A 175 -1.92 5.15 17.97
C ARG A 175 -1.72 4.10 19.04
N LYS A 176 -2.74 3.28 19.28
CA LYS A 176 -2.66 2.16 20.25
C LYS A 176 -1.75 1.01 19.81
N GLY A 177 -1.42 0.91 18.52
CA GLY A 177 -0.51 -0.09 17.97
C GLY A 177 0.45 0.55 16.98
N LEU A 178 1.76 0.41 17.23
CA LEU A 178 2.78 0.93 16.31
C LEU A 178 2.74 0.15 15.01
N VAL A 179 2.87 0.85 13.89
CA VAL A 179 3.10 0.21 12.59
C VAL A 179 4.56 0.39 12.26
N THR A 180 5.27 -0.72 12.04
CA THR A 180 6.69 -0.72 11.71
C THR A 180 6.92 -1.49 10.43
N HIS A 181 7.50 -0.83 9.44
CA HIS A 181 7.90 -1.45 8.17
C HIS A 181 9.41 -1.32 7.98
N SER A 182 10.00 -2.26 7.22
CA SER A 182 11.34 -2.09 6.67
C SER A 182 11.22 -1.79 5.18
N ILE A 183 11.75 -0.66 4.73
CA ILE A 183 11.78 -0.25 3.33
C ILE A 183 13.21 0.10 2.98
N ALA A 184 13.78 -0.56 1.95
CA ALA A 184 15.14 -0.32 1.47
C ALA A 184 16.22 -0.37 2.59
N GLY A 185 16.06 -1.27 3.58
CA GLY A 185 16.98 -1.43 4.70
C GLY A 185 16.78 -0.45 5.86
N ALA A 186 15.95 0.59 5.69
CA ALA A 186 15.55 1.48 6.77
C ALA A 186 14.31 0.94 7.48
N ILE A 187 14.26 1.05 8.80
CA ILE A 187 13.04 0.84 9.58
C ILE A 187 12.27 2.16 9.58
N ILE A 188 10.95 2.08 9.37
CA ILE A 188 10.04 3.21 9.50
C ILE A 188 8.95 2.83 10.49
N THR A 189 8.75 3.66 11.50
CA THR A 189 7.74 3.43 12.54
C THR A 189 6.79 4.62 12.63
N TRP A 190 5.49 4.35 12.53
CA TRP A 190 4.43 5.33 12.71
C TRP A 190 3.71 5.13 14.04
N ALA A 191 3.80 6.14 14.92
CA ALA A 191 3.18 6.13 16.24
C ALA A 191 1.86 6.93 16.33
N ASN A 192 1.52 7.71 15.30
CA ASN A 192 0.37 8.61 15.35
C ASN A 192 -0.68 8.36 14.25
N LEU A 193 -1.92 8.72 14.53
CA LEU A 193 -3.05 8.76 13.60
C LEU A 193 -3.54 10.20 13.43
N LEU A 194 -3.90 10.58 12.21
CA LEU A 194 -4.54 11.87 11.94
C LEU A 194 -5.92 11.90 12.61
N SER A 195 -6.12 12.73 13.62
CA SER A 195 -7.36 12.84 14.40
C SER A 195 -8.29 13.92 13.85
N SER A 196 -7.76 15.03 13.36
CA SER A 196 -8.56 16.05 12.67
C SER A 196 -7.75 16.91 11.70
N ILE A 197 -8.46 17.56 10.79
CA ILE A 197 -7.93 18.59 9.89
C ILE A 197 -8.74 19.86 10.12
N SER A 198 -8.09 20.94 10.57
CA SER A 198 -8.72 22.24 10.76
C SER A 198 -8.30 23.21 9.67
N ILE A 199 -9.26 23.94 9.12
CA ILE A 199 -9.06 24.81 7.96
C ILE A 199 -9.59 26.18 8.30
N GLY A 200 -8.78 27.21 8.07
CA GLY A 200 -9.12 28.55 8.50
C GLY A 200 -8.34 29.66 7.81
N ILE A 201 -8.58 30.85 8.32
CA ILE A 201 -7.90 32.09 7.94
C ILE A 201 -7.18 32.66 9.15
N ASP A 202 -6.03 33.27 8.90
CA ASP A 202 -5.29 34.08 9.86
C ASP A 202 -5.13 35.48 9.24
N ILE A 203 -5.78 36.47 9.85
CA ILE A 203 -5.67 37.86 9.40
C ILE A 203 -5.14 38.69 10.57
N GLY A 204 -3.87 39.07 10.48
CA GLY A 204 -3.24 39.91 11.51
C GLY A 204 -3.09 39.20 12.87
N GLY A 205 -3.01 37.87 12.89
CA GLY A 205 -2.93 37.06 14.11
C GLY A 205 -4.29 36.62 14.65
N GLU A 206 -5.39 37.08 14.04
CA GLU A 206 -6.74 36.63 14.40
C GLU A 206 -7.08 35.36 13.61
N ILE A 207 -7.05 34.21 14.31
CA ILE A 207 -7.33 32.90 13.74
C ILE A 207 -8.83 32.64 13.77
N THR A 208 -9.40 32.40 12.59
CA THR A 208 -10.78 31.91 12.44
C THR A 208 -10.76 30.54 11.75
N VAL A 209 -11.16 29.49 12.47
CA VAL A 209 -11.37 28.16 11.90
C VAL A 209 -12.74 28.11 11.25
N ASN A 210 -12.76 27.92 9.94
CA ASN A 210 -14.01 27.88 9.18
C ASN A 210 -14.59 26.46 9.15
N ARG A 211 -13.73 25.45 9.15
CA ARG A 211 -14.11 24.06 8.95
C ARG A 211 -13.16 23.12 9.68
N THR A 212 -13.69 22.02 10.22
CA THR A 212 -12.91 20.92 10.78
C THR A 212 -13.42 19.59 10.25
N TYR A 213 -12.53 18.72 9.82
CA TYR A 213 -12.81 17.32 9.53
C TYR A 213 -12.28 16.47 10.68
N SER A 214 -13.17 15.86 11.46
CA SER A 214 -12.82 14.98 12.57
C SER A 214 -12.85 13.52 12.13
N LEU A 215 -11.79 12.78 12.41
CA LEU A 215 -11.59 11.39 12.01
C LEU A 215 -11.74 10.48 13.24
N THR A 216 -12.70 9.54 13.18
CA THR A 216 -12.90 8.54 14.22
C THR A 216 -12.40 7.19 13.73
N TYR A 217 -11.67 6.47 14.59
CA TYR A 217 -11.10 5.18 14.27
C TYR A 217 -11.73 4.06 15.11
N GLY A 218 -12.01 2.94 14.47
CA GLY A 218 -12.19 1.66 15.14
C GLY A 218 -10.88 0.89 15.26
N GLN A 219 -10.90 -0.23 15.98
CA GLN A 219 -9.74 -1.10 16.14
C GLN A 219 -10.12 -2.55 15.88
N SER A 220 -9.32 -3.23 15.07
CA SER A 220 -9.45 -4.66 14.81
C SER A 220 -9.12 -5.44 16.07
N VAL A 221 -10.06 -6.25 16.55
CA VAL A 221 -9.83 -7.12 17.72
C VAL A 221 -8.80 -8.22 17.46
N LYS A 222 -8.55 -8.56 16.19
CA LYS A 222 -7.62 -9.63 15.79
C LYS A 222 -6.21 -9.13 15.53
N THR A 223 -6.09 -8.07 14.74
CA THR A 223 -4.77 -7.55 14.32
C THR A 223 -4.32 -6.35 15.13
N ASN A 224 -5.18 -5.82 16.01
CA ASN A 224 -4.97 -4.58 16.76
C ASN A 224 -4.84 -3.33 15.86
N ASP A 225 -5.02 -3.47 14.55
CA ASP A 225 -4.94 -2.38 13.57
C ASP A 225 -6.08 -1.39 13.73
N SER A 226 -5.75 -0.11 13.62
CA SER A 226 -6.74 0.97 13.53
C SER A 226 -7.29 1.08 12.12
N TYR A 227 -8.60 1.32 11.98
CA TYR A 227 -9.27 1.60 10.71
C TYR A 227 -10.18 2.81 10.85
N LEU A 228 -10.28 3.65 9.82
CA LEU A 228 -11.10 4.86 9.84
C LEU A 228 -12.59 4.49 9.77
N SER A 229 -13.34 4.66 10.86
CA SER A 229 -14.77 4.29 10.89
C SER A 229 -15.68 5.45 10.52
N GLN A 230 -15.23 6.69 10.70
CA GLN A 230 -16.07 7.85 10.47
C GLN A 230 -15.26 9.11 10.15
N VAL A 231 -15.80 9.96 9.28
CA VAL A 231 -15.37 11.36 9.11
C VAL A 231 -16.57 12.28 9.32
N THR A 232 -16.44 13.25 10.22
CA THR A 232 -17.45 14.29 10.47
C THR A 232 -16.89 15.64 10.06
N GLU A 233 -17.61 16.37 9.22
CA GLU A 233 -17.31 17.77 8.94
C GLU A 233 -18.10 18.66 9.91
N SER A 234 -17.43 19.64 10.50
CA SER A 234 -18.04 20.62 11.40
C SER A 234 -17.55 22.02 11.13
N SER A 235 -18.34 23.00 11.56
CA SER A 235 -17.98 24.42 11.58
C SER A 235 -18.45 25.02 12.89
N ALA A 236 -17.71 25.99 13.42
CA ALA A 236 -18.09 26.70 14.62
C ALA A 236 -18.12 28.20 14.36
N LYS A 237 -19.20 28.86 14.79
CA LYS A 237 -19.31 30.31 14.79
C LYS A 237 -19.92 30.77 16.11
N ASP A 238 -19.31 31.78 16.74
CA ASP A 238 -19.80 32.37 18.00
C ASP A 238 -20.02 31.33 19.13
N GLY A 239 -19.16 30.30 19.18
CA GLY A 239 -19.22 29.22 20.17
C GLY A 239 -20.29 28.15 19.90
N GLN A 240 -21.08 28.28 18.83
CA GLN A 240 -22.00 27.25 18.38
C GLN A 240 -21.37 26.41 17.28
N ALA A 241 -21.19 25.12 17.54
CA ALA A 241 -20.74 24.15 16.55
C ALA A 241 -21.94 23.56 15.80
N VAL A 242 -21.81 23.43 14.48
CA VAL A 242 -22.73 22.72 13.62
C VAL A 242 -21.97 21.58 12.96
N ASP A 243 -22.44 20.36 13.19
CA ASP A 243 -21.89 19.15 12.58
C ASP A 243 -22.76 18.74 11.39
N LEU A 244 -22.13 18.41 10.28
CA LEU A 244 -22.78 17.71 9.18
C LEU A 244 -22.94 16.23 9.52
N LEU A 245 -23.92 15.58 8.89
CA LEU A 245 -24.08 14.13 9.01
C LEU A 245 -22.79 13.41 8.60
N PRO A 246 -22.24 12.53 9.44
CA PRO A 246 -20.95 11.92 9.18
C PRO A 246 -20.96 10.98 7.98
N THR A 247 -19.79 10.82 7.36
CA THR A 247 -19.50 9.71 6.43
C THR A 247 -19.00 8.54 7.26
N SER A 248 -19.71 7.41 7.23
CA SER A 248 -19.33 6.19 7.97
C SER A 248 -18.78 5.10 7.06
N PHE A 249 -17.80 4.36 7.56
CA PHE A 249 -17.16 3.24 6.87
C PHE A 249 -17.28 1.97 7.71
N SER A 250 -17.58 0.86 7.03
CA SER A 250 -17.64 -0.46 7.64
C SER A 250 -16.67 -1.39 6.91
N TYR A 251 -15.92 -2.18 7.68
CA TYR A 251 -14.92 -3.12 7.16
C TYR A 251 -15.37 -4.55 7.45
N THR A 252 -15.02 -5.48 6.57
CA THR A 252 -15.27 -6.91 6.82
C THR A 252 -14.39 -7.38 7.96
N THR A 253 -15.01 -7.71 9.09
CA THR A 253 -14.32 -8.41 10.18
C THR A 253 -14.23 -9.89 9.83
N GLN A 254 -13.10 -10.53 10.13
CA GLN A 254 -13.02 -12.00 10.09
C GLN A 254 -13.74 -12.58 11.32
N ASP A 255 -15.03 -12.30 11.55
CA ASP A 255 -15.72 -12.73 12.77
C ASP A 255 -16.47 -14.06 12.64
N THR A 256 -16.40 -14.70 11.47
CA THR A 256 -16.77 -16.11 11.41
C THR A 256 -15.68 -16.92 12.08
N ALA A 257 -15.98 -17.38 13.31
CA ALA A 257 -15.46 -18.66 13.78
C ALA A 257 -15.52 -19.60 12.58
N PRO A 258 -14.45 -20.34 12.27
CA PRO A 258 -14.45 -21.19 11.10
C PRO A 258 -15.52 -22.29 11.26
N GLY A 259 -16.76 -22.01 10.87
CA GLY A 259 -17.87 -22.95 10.97
C GLY A 259 -17.56 -24.12 10.07
N ASP A 260 -17.74 -25.34 10.58
CA ASP A 260 -17.52 -26.64 9.91
C ASP A 260 -16.52 -26.56 8.75
N LEU A 261 -15.28 -26.18 9.07
CA LEU A 261 -14.18 -26.02 8.12
C LEU A 261 -13.88 -27.29 7.32
N PHE A 262 -14.17 -28.43 7.94
CA PHE A 262 -13.95 -29.72 7.32
C PHE A 262 -15.17 -30.09 6.50
N LYS A 263 -15.09 -29.76 5.22
CA LYS A 263 -16.00 -30.33 4.23
C LYS A 263 -15.31 -31.54 3.62
N THR A 264 -15.97 -32.70 3.67
CA THR A 264 -15.56 -33.85 2.88
C THR A 264 -15.65 -33.47 1.41
N VAL A 265 -14.51 -33.41 0.72
CA VAL A 265 -14.47 -33.22 -0.72
C VAL A 265 -14.79 -34.56 -1.36
N ALA A 266 -15.81 -34.60 -2.21
CA ALA A 266 -16.43 -35.85 -2.70
C ALA A 266 -15.52 -36.72 -3.59
N ALA A 267 -14.42 -36.17 -4.08
CA ALA A 267 -13.41 -36.89 -4.84
C ALA A 267 -12.05 -36.33 -4.45
N ASP A 268 -11.17 -37.20 -3.96
CA ASP A 268 -9.76 -36.86 -3.88
C ASP A 268 -9.21 -36.92 -5.33
N PRO A 269 -8.85 -35.80 -5.95
CA PRO A 269 -8.31 -35.79 -7.32
C PRO A 269 -6.96 -36.53 -7.42
N PHE A 270 -6.36 -36.89 -6.28
CA PHE A 270 -5.10 -37.62 -6.18
C PHE A 270 -5.30 -39.14 -6.03
N GLN A 271 -6.53 -39.67 -6.07
CA GLN A 271 -6.83 -41.11 -5.89
C GLN A 271 -6.10 -42.07 -6.84
N ALA A 272 -5.63 -41.58 -7.99
CA ALA A 272 -4.87 -42.39 -8.94
C ALA A 272 -3.48 -42.78 -8.41
N GLU A 273 -2.93 -42.03 -7.45
CA GLU A 273 -1.60 -42.28 -6.89
C GLU A 273 -1.72 -43.12 -5.63
N THR A 274 -1.01 -44.25 -5.60
CA THR A 274 -0.89 -45.11 -4.43
C THR A 274 0.52 -44.96 -3.86
N ASN A 275 0.68 -45.04 -2.53
CA ASN A 275 1.97 -44.88 -1.85
C ASN A 275 2.58 -43.47 -2.00
N PHE A 276 1.76 -42.41 -1.92
CA PHE A 276 2.28 -41.05 -1.81
C PHE A 276 3.04 -40.87 -0.50
N VAL A 277 4.21 -40.26 -0.59
CA VAL A 277 5.05 -39.88 0.55
C VAL A 277 4.72 -38.46 0.99
N THR A 278 4.49 -37.55 0.03
CA THR A 278 4.17 -36.16 0.34
C THR A 278 3.36 -35.47 -0.76
N LEU A 279 2.57 -34.47 -0.36
CA LEU A 279 1.86 -33.55 -1.23
C LEU A 279 2.33 -32.12 -0.88
N LEU A 280 2.90 -31.42 -1.85
CA LEU A 280 3.39 -30.06 -1.68
C LEU A 280 2.46 -29.07 -2.39
N PRO A 281 1.75 -28.20 -1.65
CA PRO A 281 0.99 -27.11 -2.25
C PRO A 281 1.94 -26.04 -2.79
N MET A 282 1.76 -25.64 -4.05
CA MET A 282 2.59 -24.65 -4.73
C MET A 282 1.81 -23.90 -5.80
N ASN A 283 2.33 -22.79 -6.31
CA ASN A 283 1.75 -22.06 -7.44
C ASN A 283 2.70 -22.17 -8.63
N ILE A 284 2.76 -23.36 -9.24
CA ILE A 284 3.69 -23.69 -10.34
C ILE A 284 3.29 -22.94 -11.60
N THR A 285 1.98 -22.85 -11.85
CA THR A 285 1.42 -22.28 -13.07
C THR A 285 1.32 -20.75 -13.04
N GLY A 286 1.51 -20.12 -11.88
CA GLY A 286 1.33 -18.67 -11.71
C GLY A 286 -0.13 -18.22 -11.72
N LYS A 287 -1.12 -19.14 -11.73
CA LYS A 287 -2.55 -18.82 -11.82
C LYS A 287 -3.17 -18.30 -10.50
N ALA A 288 -2.36 -18.15 -9.45
CA ALA A 288 -2.82 -17.78 -8.11
C ALA A 288 -3.88 -18.75 -7.55
N LEU A 289 -3.76 -20.01 -7.95
CA LEU A 289 -4.45 -21.17 -7.39
C LEU A 289 -3.39 -22.11 -6.84
N THR A 290 -3.77 -22.97 -5.89
CA THR A 290 -2.86 -23.95 -5.32
C THR A 290 -2.77 -25.16 -6.24
N ASP A 291 -1.71 -25.23 -7.05
CA ASP A 291 -1.25 -26.45 -7.68
C ASP A 291 -0.66 -27.40 -6.62
N VAL A 292 -0.50 -28.68 -6.96
CA VAL A 292 0.03 -29.68 -6.04
C VAL A 292 1.13 -30.49 -6.73
N ALA A 293 2.29 -30.63 -6.09
CA ALA A 293 3.25 -31.64 -6.45
C ALA A 293 3.05 -32.88 -5.57
N CYS A 294 2.74 -34.01 -6.20
CA CYS A 294 2.61 -35.30 -5.56
C CYS A 294 3.90 -36.09 -5.72
N MET A 295 4.47 -36.55 -4.62
CA MET A 295 5.63 -37.43 -4.61
C MET A 295 5.22 -38.80 -4.12
N ALA A 296 5.41 -39.82 -4.95
CA ALA A 296 5.13 -41.22 -4.63
C ALA A 296 6.42 -42.03 -4.63
N TRP A 297 6.53 -42.97 -3.68
CA TRP A 297 7.69 -43.84 -3.56
C TRP A 297 7.32 -45.28 -3.89
N ASP A 298 7.97 -45.81 -4.91
CA ASP A 298 7.92 -47.23 -5.23
C ASP A 298 9.08 -47.95 -4.52
N ILE A 299 8.77 -48.58 -3.39
CA ILE A 299 9.73 -49.36 -2.60
C ILE A 299 10.37 -50.49 -3.42
N THR A 300 9.59 -51.13 -4.31
CA THR A 300 10.04 -52.31 -5.06
C THR A 300 11.08 -51.92 -6.09
N ASN A 301 10.79 -50.84 -6.83
CA ASN A 301 11.66 -50.38 -7.91
C ASN A 301 12.69 -49.34 -7.46
N LYS A 302 12.60 -48.86 -6.21
CA LYS A 302 13.43 -47.79 -5.64
C LYS A 302 13.39 -46.51 -6.47
N VAL A 303 12.19 -46.16 -6.93
CA VAL A 303 11.95 -44.98 -7.77
C VAL A 303 11.04 -44.02 -7.03
N MET A 304 11.46 -42.75 -6.96
CA MET A 304 10.60 -41.66 -6.55
C MET A 304 9.96 -41.08 -7.80
N THR A 305 8.63 -41.04 -7.82
CA THR A 305 7.85 -40.42 -8.89
C THR A 305 7.37 -39.07 -8.42
N VAL A 306 7.62 -38.03 -9.21
CA VAL A 306 7.05 -36.70 -9.00
C VAL A 306 6.03 -36.43 -10.10
N LYS A 307 4.81 -36.09 -9.69
CA LYS A 307 3.71 -35.73 -10.60
C LYS A 307 3.06 -34.44 -10.13
N THR A 308 2.84 -33.51 -11.04
CA THR A 308 2.23 -32.23 -10.69
C THR A 308 0.76 -32.23 -11.07
N TYR A 309 -0.02 -31.45 -10.36
CA TYR A 309 -1.45 -31.30 -10.54
C TYR A 309 -1.76 -29.82 -10.61
N THR A 310 -2.19 -29.36 -11.77
CA THR A 310 -2.48 -27.95 -11.99
C THR A 310 -3.93 -27.65 -11.66
N ALA A 311 -4.16 -26.61 -10.87
CA ALA A 311 -5.48 -26.18 -10.48
C ALA A 311 -6.13 -25.30 -11.55
N GLU A 312 -7.43 -25.49 -11.77
CA GLU A 312 -8.27 -24.66 -12.64
C GLU A 312 -9.56 -24.25 -11.92
N ARG A 313 -10.00 -23.01 -12.15
CA ARG A 313 -11.30 -22.53 -11.69
C ARG A 313 -12.38 -23.07 -12.61
N LYS A 314 -13.33 -23.83 -12.05
CA LYS A 314 -14.55 -24.19 -12.77
C LYS A 314 -15.75 -23.35 -12.32
N PRO A 315 -16.62 -22.94 -13.26
CA PRO A 315 -17.88 -22.31 -12.94
C PRO A 315 -18.71 -23.25 -12.06
N ASN A 316 -19.23 -22.74 -10.95
CA ASN A 316 -20.15 -23.49 -10.12
C ASN A 316 -21.50 -23.61 -10.85
N PRO A 317 -22.05 -24.82 -11.10
CA PRO A 317 -23.30 -25.00 -11.83
C PRO A 317 -24.53 -24.32 -11.20
N GLY A 318 -24.43 -23.78 -9.98
CA GLY A 318 -25.55 -23.24 -9.19
C GLY A 318 -25.56 -21.72 -8.93
N MET A 319 -24.86 -20.89 -9.72
CA MET A 319 -24.79 -19.42 -9.51
C MET A 319 -24.34 -18.97 -8.10
N LYS A 320 -23.64 -19.82 -7.35
CA LYS A 320 -22.96 -19.39 -6.11
C LYS A 320 -21.60 -18.75 -6.46
N PRO A 321 -21.17 -17.71 -5.74
CA PRO A 321 -19.94 -16.97 -6.04
C PRO A 321 -18.65 -17.80 -5.88
N ASP A 322 -18.72 -18.97 -5.26
CA ASP A 322 -17.57 -19.82 -4.99
C ASP A 322 -17.26 -20.69 -6.21
N ALA A 323 -16.30 -20.26 -7.02
CA ALA A 323 -15.67 -21.10 -8.03
C ALA A 323 -15.00 -22.30 -7.32
N VAL A 324 -15.23 -23.50 -7.85
CA VAL A 324 -14.57 -24.71 -7.32
C VAL A 324 -13.25 -24.88 -8.06
N ALA A 325 -12.18 -25.17 -7.32
CA ALA A 325 -10.91 -25.57 -7.90
C ALA A 325 -10.97 -27.06 -8.26
N GLU A 326 -10.55 -27.40 -9.48
CA GLU A 326 -10.31 -28.77 -9.91
C GLU A 326 -8.85 -28.93 -10.30
N TRP A 327 -8.30 -30.12 -10.06
CA TRP A 327 -6.90 -30.43 -10.34
C TRP A 327 -6.80 -31.41 -11.50
N THR A 328 -5.98 -31.05 -12.49
CA THR A 328 -5.66 -31.91 -13.63
C THR A 328 -4.22 -32.39 -13.51
N PRO A 329 -3.94 -33.70 -13.58
CA PRO A 329 -2.57 -34.21 -13.53
C PRO A 329 -1.74 -33.75 -14.73
N SER A 330 -0.44 -33.57 -14.52
CA SER A 330 0.52 -33.38 -15.61
C SER A 330 0.50 -34.58 -16.56
N PRO A 331 0.62 -34.35 -17.87
CA PRO A 331 0.65 -35.43 -18.85
C PRO A 331 1.89 -36.31 -18.69
N GLU A 332 2.97 -35.73 -18.19
CA GLU A 332 4.24 -36.41 -17.93
C GLU A 332 4.49 -36.51 -16.42
N LYS A 333 5.09 -37.62 -16.02
CA LYS A 333 5.64 -37.84 -14.68
C LYS A 333 7.16 -37.89 -14.76
N VAL A 334 7.82 -37.46 -13.70
CA VAL A 334 9.28 -37.54 -13.59
C VAL A 334 9.62 -38.66 -12.63
N ASP A 335 10.30 -39.68 -13.15
CA ASP A 335 10.78 -40.81 -12.36
C ASP A 335 12.28 -40.57 -12.05
N VAL A 336 12.61 -40.55 -10.77
CA VAL A 336 13.99 -40.41 -10.29
C VAL A 336 14.39 -41.71 -9.61
N PRO A 337 15.33 -42.49 -10.19
CA PRO A 337 15.93 -43.61 -9.50
C PRO A 337 16.70 -43.09 -8.28
N MET A 338 16.34 -43.53 -7.08
CA MET A 338 17.01 -43.12 -5.85
C MET A 338 17.88 -44.29 -5.36
N PRO A 339 19.19 -44.29 -5.64
CA PRO A 339 20.08 -45.35 -5.18
C PRO A 339 20.24 -45.24 -3.66
N MET A 340 19.59 -46.17 -2.95
CA MET A 340 19.56 -46.32 -1.49
C MET A 340 18.81 -45.24 -0.73
N LEU A 341 17.54 -45.53 -0.45
CA LEU A 341 16.87 -45.02 0.75
C LEU A 341 15.82 -46.03 1.21
N ASP A 342 16.12 -46.73 2.30
CA ASP A 342 15.12 -47.47 3.05
C ASP A 342 14.53 -46.51 4.10
N ILE A 343 13.45 -45.83 3.70
CA ILE A 343 12.70 -44.89 4.56
C ILE A 343 12.13 -45.53 5.84
N THR A 344 12.20 -46.87 5.97
CA THR A 344 11.81 -47.57 7.21
C THR A 344 12.97 -47.74 8.20
N GLN A 345 14.22 -47.50 7.78
CA GLN A 345 15.41 -47.59 8.63
C GLN A 345 16.03 -46.23 8.98
N GLU A 346 16.07 -45.26 8.06
CA GLU A 346 16.52 -43.89 8.30
C GLU A 346 15.70 -42.91 7.43
N MET A 347 15.12 -41.87 8.03
CA MET A 347 14.54 -40.75 7.26
C MET A 347 15.69 -39.94 6.64
N PRO A 348 15.62 -39.57 5.35
CA PRO A 348 16.65 -38.74 4.75
C PRO A 348 16.56 -37.29 5.21
N ASP A 349 17.69 -36.72 5.61
CA ASP A 349 17.79 -35.33 6.06
C ASP A 349 17.36 -34.31 4.99
N PHE A 350 17.48 -34.62 3.69
CA PHE A 350 17.08 -33.68 2.62
C PHE A 350 15.57 -33.41 2.51
N LEU A 351 14.73 -34.24 3.16
CA LEU A 351 13.28 -34.01 3.25
C LEU A 351 12.87 -33.28 4.52
N THR A 352 13.81 -33.05 5.44
CA THR A 352 13.58 -32.14 6.56
C THR A 352 13.87 -30.72 6.10
N PRO A 353 13.01 -29.73 6.36
CA PRO A 353 13.48 -28.35 6.32
C PRO A 353 14.69 -28.28 7.26
N ASP A 354 15.76 -27.63 6.82
CA ASP A 354 17.00 -27.48 7.59
C ASP A 354 16.71 -26.83 8.96
N LEU A 355 16.38 -27.68 9.94
CA LEU A 355 15.99 -27.29 11.29
C LEU A 355 17.22 -26.84 12.10
N HIS A 356 18.42 -26.99 11.55
CA HIS A 356 19.69 -26.64 12.19
C HIS A 356 20.38 -25.43 11.56
N GLY A 357 19.92 -24.97 10.40
CA GLY A 357 20.46 -23.81 9.68
C GLY A 357 21.86 -24.03 9.13
N ASP A 358 22.28 -25.27 8.84
CA ASP A 358 23.62 -25.60 8.37
C ASP A 358 23.75 -25.79 6.84
N GLY A 359 22.64 -25.70 6.11
CA GLY A 359 22.62 -25.59 4.64
C GLY A 359 23.10 -26.82 3.89
N ARG A 360 22.90 -28.03 4.43
CA ARG A 360 23.23 -29.30 3.78
C ARG A 360 22.06 -29.99 3.09
#